data_AF-A0A8T6QIN5-F1
#
_entry.id   AF-A0A8T6QIN5-F1
#
_cell.length_a   1.000
_cell.length_b   1.000
_cell.length_c   1.000
_cell.angle_alpha   90.00
_cell.angle_beta   90.00
_cell.angle_gamma   90.00
#
_symmetry.space_group_name_H-M   'P 1'
#
loop_
_entity.id
_entity.type
_entity.pdbx_description
1 polymer ?
#
loop_
_entity_poly.entity_id
_entity_poly.type
_entity_poly.pdbx_seq_one_letter_code
_entity_poly.pdbx_strand_id
1 'polypeptide(L)' 'MNKEQSADDPSVDLIRVKNMLNSTISMSYPDVVIACIEHKVSLEAFRAIEAALVKHDNNM' A
#
# COMPACT_ATOMS: atom_id res chain seq x y z
N MET A 1 -15.67 -15.02 27.17
CA MET A 1 -15.90 -13.81 26.35
C MET A 1 -14.54 -13.44 25.78
N ASN A 2 -14.37 -13.74 24.50
CA ASN A 2 -13.08 -13.69 23.80
C ASN A 2 -12.75 -12.21 23.57
N LYS A 3 -11.82 -11.66 24.36
CA LYS A 3 -11.19 -10.39 24.02
C LYS A 3 -10.00 -10.76 23.14
N GLU A 4 -10.27 -10.92 21.86
CA GLU A 4 -9.24 -10.77 20.84
C GLU A 4 -8.83 -9.30 20.89
N GLN A 5 -7.84 -9.00 21.74
CA GLN A 5 -7.02 -7.83 21.59
C GLN A 5 -6.27 -8.05 20.27
N SER A 6 -6.86 -7.62 19.16
CA SER A 6 -6.11 -7.28 17.97
C SER A 6 -5.14 -6.19 18.39
N ALA A 7 -3.96 -6.62 18.82
CA ALA A 7 -2.80 -5.76 18.92
C ALA A 7 -2.62 -5.18 17.53
N ASP A 8 -2.76 -3.86 17.43
CA ASP A 8 -2.13 -3.06 16.39
C ASP A 8 -0.63 -3.34 16.50
N ASP A 9 -0.20 -4.43 15.87
CA ASP A 9 1.17 -4.89 15.91
C ASP A 9 1.94 -4.00 14.93
N PRO A 10 2.88 -3.15 15.40
CA PRO A 10 3.59 -2.22 14.54
C PRO A 10 4.38 -2.95 13.44
N SER A 11 4.63 -4.25 13.57
CA SER A 11 5.21 -5.09 12.52
C SER A 11 4.28 -5.22 11.32
N VAL A 12 2.96 -5.28 11.52
CA VAL A 12 1.99 -5.40 10.41
C VAL A 12 1.99 -4.14 9.55
N ASP A 13 1.99 -2.95 10.17
CA ASP A 13 2.12 -1.69 9.43
C ASP A 13 3.50 -1.56 8.77
N LEU A 14 4.58 -1.99 9.43
CA LEU A 14 5.92 -1.95 8.84
C LEU A 14 6.04 -2.89 7.62
N ILE A 15 5.49 -4.11 7.72
CA ILE A 15 5.43 -5.10 6.63
C ILE A 15 4.59 -4.56 5.47
N ARG A 16 3.47 -3.91 5.78
CA ARG A 16 2.60 -3.26 4.80
C ARG A 16 3.30 -2.13 4.07
N VAL A 17 3.93 -1.19 4.79
CA VAL A 17 4.69 -0.07 4.19
C VAL A 17 5.84 -0.61 3.35
N LYS A 18 6.56 -1.62 3.84
CA LYS A 18 7.60 -2.30 3.06
C LYS A 18 7.03 -2.90 1.76
N ASN A 19 5.87 -3.55 1.81
CA ASN A 19 5.23 -4.10 0.62
C ASN A 19 4.80 -3.02 -0.38
N MET A 20 4.34 -1.86 0.09
CA MET A 20 4.03 -0.71 -0.78
C MET A 20 5.28 -0.15 -1.45
N LEU A 21 6.38 -0.06 -0.72
CA LEU A 21 7.67 0.42 -1.25
C LEU A 21 8.34 -0.57 -2.23
N ASN A 22 7.99 -1.86 -2.16
CA ASN A 22 8.48 -2.89 -3.10
C ASN A 22 7.61 -3.04 -4.36
N SER A 23 6.57 -2.22 -4.51
CA SER A 23 5.65 -2.32 -5.62
C SER A 23 6.16 -1.66 -6.90
N THR A 24 5.64 -2.07 -8.06
CA THR A 24 6.04 -1.54 -9.36
C THR A 24 5.78 -0.03 -9.46
N ILE A 25 4.69 0.46 -8.86
CA ILE A 25 4.43 1.90 -8.83
C ILE A 25 5.35 2.69 -7.90
N SER A 26 6.02 2.06 -6.93
CA SER A 26 6.95 2.77 -6.06
C SER A 26 8.16 3.31 -6.81
N MET A 27 8.49 2.70 -7.95
CA MET A 27 9.63 3.09 -8.77
C MET A 27 9.28 4.24 -9.73
N SER A 28 8.03 4.29 -10.22
CA SER A 28 7.56 5.28 -11.19
C SER A 28 6.73 6.42 -10.60
N TYR A 29 6.12 6.20 -9.42
CA TYR A 29 5.17 7.11 -8.78
C TYR A 29 5.44 7.22 -7.26
N PRO A 30 6.60 7.76 -6.84
CA PRO A 30 6.95 7.88 -5.42
C PRO A 30 5.94 8.72 -4.64
N ASP A 31 5.39 9.79 -5.23
CA ASP A 31 4.37 10.64 -4.60
C ASP A 31 3.07 9.87 -4.26
N VAL A 32 2.68 8.91 -5.10
CA VAL A 32 1.49 8.08 -4.86
C VAL A 32 1.71 7.17 -3.65
N VAL A 33 2.92 6.60 -3.52
CA VAL A 33 3.27 5.77 -2.37
C VAL A 33 3.31 6.59 -1.09
N ILE A 34 3.89 7.80 -1.14
CA ILE A 34 3.94 8.72 -0.01
C ILE A 34 2.53 9.09 0.46
N ALA A 35 1.66 9.49 -0.47
CA ALA A 35 0.26 9.80 -0.16
C ALA A 35 -0.47 8.58 0.43
N CYS A 36 -0.21 7.37 -0.07
CA CYS A 36 -0.80 6.15 0.49
C CYS A 36 -0.36 5.88 1.93
N ILE A 37 0.89 6.19 2.28
CA ILE A 37 1.40 6.07 3.65
C ILE A 37 0.80 7.16 4.54
N GLU A 38 0.81 8.43 4.11
CA GLU A 38 0.26 9.57 4.86
C GLU A 38 -1.23 9.41 5.17
N HIS A 39 -2.00 8.91 4.20
CA HIS A 39 -3.44 8.67 4.34
C HIS A 39 -3.78 7.31 4.95
N LYS A 40 -2.79 6.51 5.37
CA LYS A 40 -2.97 5.15 5.90
C LYS A 40 -3.83 4.25 4.98
N VAL A 41 -3.63 4.35 3.67
CA VAL A 41 -4.38 3.62 2.62
C VAL A 41 -4.13 2.12 2.70
N SER A 42 -5.17 1.30 2.90
CA SER A 42 -5.05 -0.16 3.04
C SER A 42 -4.27 -0.81 1.88
N LEU A 43 -3.59 -1.93 2.15
CA LEU A 43 -2.79 -2.63 1.15
C LEU A 43 -3.63 -3.03 -0.09
N GLU A 44 -4.89 -3.43 0.10
CA GLU A 44 -5.82 -3.71 -1.01
C GLU A 44 -6.10 -2.48 -1.87
N ALA A 45 -6.36 -1.33 -1.25
CA ALA A 45 -6.60 -0.09 -1.97
C ALA A 45 -5.35 0.35 -2.74
N PHE A 46 -4.17 0.19 -2.15
CA PHE A 46 -2.90 0.42 -2.82
C PHE A 46 -2.70 -0.51 -4.03
N ARG A 47 -3.02 -1.80 -3.91
CA ARG A 47 -2.98 -2.76 -5.03
C ARG A 47 -3.92 -2.37 -6.17
N ALA A 48 -5.11 -1.86 -5.83
CA ALA A 48 -6.05 -1.36 -6.84
C ALA A 48 -5.51 -0.12 -7.58
N ILE A 49 -4.88 0.80 -6.85
CA ILE A 49 -4.21 1.98 -7.42
C ILE A 49 -3.05 1.55 -8.33
N GLU A 50 -2.22 0.62 -7.88
CA GLU A 50 -1.13 0.04 -8.66
C GLU A 50 -1.65 -0.57 -9.97
N ALA A 51 -2.66 -1.43 -9.91
CA ALA A 51 -3.23 -2.08 -11.09
C ALA A 51 -3.82 -1.06 -12.07
N ALA A 52 -4.48 0.00 -11.59
CA ALA A 52 -5.03 1.05 -12.42
C ALA A 52 -3.93 1.86 -13.13
N LEU A 53 -2.87 2.23 -12.42
CA LEU A 53 -1.74 2.98 -12.97
C LEU A 53 -0.94 2.15 -13.98
N VAL A 54 -0.63 0.88 -13.66
CA VAL A 54 0.07 -0.02 -14.58
C VAL A 54 -0.75 -0.27 -15.85
N LYS A 55 -2.08 -0.36 -15.74
CA LYS A 55 -2.95 -0.50 -16.90
C LYS A 55 -2.98 0.76 -17.76
N HIS A 56 -2.94 1.94 -17.15
CA HIS A 56 -2.90 3.22 -17.88
C HIS A 56 -1.58 3.37 -18.64
N ASP A 57 -0.46 3.01 -18.01
CA ASP A 57 0.89 3.09 -18.60
C ASP A 57 1.08 2.14 -19.79
N ASN A 58 0.59 0.89 -19.69
CA ASN A 58 0.65 -0.09 -20.78
C ASN A 58 -0.30 0.21 -21.96
N ASN A 59 -1.21 1.17 -21.79
CA ASN A 59 -2.20 1.53 -22.81
C ASN A 59 -1.90 2.89 -23.47
N MET A 60 -0.70 3.43 -23.21
CA MET A 60 -0.07 4.55 -23.93
C MET A 60 0.97 4.02 -24.92
#